data_AF-A0A2I0VD50-F1
#
_entry.id   AF-A0A2I0VD50-F1
#
_cell.length_a   1.000
_cell.length_b   1.000
_cell.length_c   1.000
_cell.angle_alpha   90.00
_cell.angle_beta   90.00
_cell.angle_gamma   90.00
#
_symmetry.space_group_name_H-M   'P 1'
#
loop_
_entity.id
_entity.type
_entity.pdbx_description
1 polymer ?
#
loop_
_entity_poly.entity_id
_entity_poly.type
_entity_poly.pdbx_seq_one_letter_code
_entity_poly.pdbx_strand_id
1 'polypeptide(L)'
;MRKAMEETLYVAHVDAVFAGHVHAYERFVSSLFVRFNFCYCCKNSQHVKIYMGNREGLVKKYIDPQLSISLFREASFGHGQLQVSNDTHALWSWYRNDDDEVVVVDSVWIISLLSNLASEKKELNKEKDILLFV
;
A
#
# COMPACT_ATOMS: atom_id res chain seq x y z
N MET A 1 17.88 -4.00 6.20
CA MET A 1 16.54 -4.59 6.43
C MET A 1 15.89 -5.06 5.14
N ARG A 2 15.55 -4.17 4.18
CA ARG A 2 14.83 -4.54 2.93
C ARG A 2 15.38 -5.79 2.22
N LYS A 3 16.68 -5.81 1.87
CA LYS A 3 17.33 -6.95 1.18
C LYS A 3 17.12 -8.31 1.88
N ALA A 4 16.95 -8.32 3.19
CA ALA A 4 16.80 -9.54 3.99
C ALA A 4 15.33 -9.96 4.21
N MET A 5 14.37 -9.02 4.09
CA MET A 5 12.98 -9.28 4.51
C MET A 5 11.94 -9.08 3.41
N GLU A 6 12.23 -8.32 2.36
CA GLU A 6 11.25 -7.98 1.32
C GLU A 6 10.69 -9.23 0.63
N GLU A 7 11.54 -10.20 0.33
CA GLU A 7 11.11 -11.48 -0.25
C GLU A 7 10.27 -12.31 0.72
N THR A 8 10.67 -12.41 1.99
CA THR A 8 9.93 -13.16 3.01
C THR A 8 8.54 -12.56 3.24
N LEU A 9 8.43 -11.24 3.34
CA LEU A 9 7.14 -10.54 3.52
C LEU A 9 6.25 -10.69 2.29
N TYR A 10 6.84 -10.69 1.08
CA TYR A 10 6.12 -10.93 -0.15
C TYR A 10 5.55 -12.35 -0.22
N VAL A 11 6.36 -13.37 0.08
CA VAL A 11 5.93 -14.78 0.12
C VAL A 11 4.87 -15.02 1.21
N ALA A 12 4.97 -14.32 2.34
CA ALA A 12 3.99 -14.37 3.41
C ALA A 12 2.69 -13.61 3.10
N HIS A 13 2.54 -13.05 1.90
CA HIS A 13 1.36 -12.29 1.46
C HIS A 13 1.02 -11.12 2.39
N VAL A 14 2.02 -10.36 2.82
CA VAL A 14 1.80 -9.14 3.60
C VAL A 14 1.16 -8.07 2.71
N ASP A 15 -0.04 -7.63 3.10
CA ASP A 15 -0.85 -6.67 2.35
C ASP A 15 -0.35 -5.23 2.50
N ALA A 16 0.11 -4.85 3.70
CA ALA A 16 0.65 -3.52 3.94
C ALA A 16 1.77 -3.50 4.99
N VAL A 17 2.70 -2.56 4.85
CA VAL A 17 3.77 -2.31 5.82
C VAL A 17 3.71 -0.86 6.28
N PHE A 18 3.64 -0.67 7.60
CA PHE A 18 3.61 0.64 8.24
C PHE A 18 4.95 0.95 8.89
N ALA A 19 5.54 2.12 8.60
CA ALA A 19 6.84 2.51 9.15
C ALA A 19 6.93 4.01 9.45
N GLY A 20 7.59 4.36 10.56
CA GLY A 20 7.92 5.75 10.92
C GLY A 20 9.34 6.15 10.53
N HIS A 21 9.99 6.95 11.38
CA HIS A 21 11.35 7.50 11.26
C HIS A 21 11.52 8.74 10.37
N VAL A 22 10.98 8.77 9.14
CA VAL A 22 11.02 9.99 8.31
C VAL A 22 9.88 10.91 8.71
N HIS A 23 10.14 12.20 8.95
CA HIS A 23 9.13 13.12 9.47
C HIS A 23 8.25 13.73 8.38
N ALA A 24 7.58 12.85 7.64
CA ALA A 24 6.65 13.15 6.58
C ALA A 24 5.73 11.95 6.34
N TYR A 25 4.63 12.17 5.65
CA TYR A 25 3.77 11.10 5.15
C TYR A 25 4.17 10.74 3.73
N GLU A 26 4.32 9.44 3.44
CA GLU A 26 4.58 8.96 2.09
C GLU A 26 4.00 7.56 1.88
N ARG A 27 3.22 7.40 0.82
CA ARG A 27 2.64 6.12 0.41
C ARG A 27 3.31 5.61 -0.86
N PHE A 28 3.73 4.37 -0.81
CA PHE A 28 4.45 3.69 -1.88
C PHE A 28 3.67 2.48 -2.40
N VAL A 29 3.92 2.14 -3.65
CA VAL A 29 3.68 0.81 -4.19
C VAL A 29 4.93 -0.06 -4.03
N SER A 30 4.74 -1.38 -3.86
CA SER A 30 5.85 -2.32 -3.74
C SER A 30 6.85 -2.23 -4.89
N SER A 31 8.14 -2.34 -4.58
CA SER A 31 9.21 -2.31 -5.59
C SER A 31 9.19 -3.54 -6.52
N LEU A 32 8.70 -4.67 -6.00
CA LEU A 32 8.50 -5.90 -6.77
C LEU A 32 7.40 -5.73 -7.82
N PHE A 33 6.36 -4.94 -7.54
CA PHE A 33 5.31 -4.62 -8.49
C PHE A 33 5.88 -3.90 -9.73
N VAL A 34 6.74 -2.91 -9.53
CA VAL A 34 7.40 -2.17 -10.63
C VAL A 34 8.34 -3.06 -11.44
N ARG A 35 8.97 -4.07 -10.81
CA ARG A 35 9.92 -4.98 -11.48
C ARG A 35 9.24 -6.01 -12.37
N PHE A 36 8.00 -6.40 -12.07
CA PHE A 36 7.28 -7.45 -12.79
C PHE A 36 6.15 -6.96 -13.71
N ASN A 37 5.96 -5.63 -13.84
CA ASN A 37 5.07 -5.01 -14.83
C ASN A 37 3.63 -5.56 -14.81
N PHE A 38 3.13 -5.89 -13.62
CA PHE A 38 1.78 -6.40 -13.45
C PHE A 38 0.75 -5.26 -13.52
N CYS A 39 -0.43 -5.56 -14.08
CA CYS A 39 -1.53 -4.63 -14.28
C CYS A 39 -1.91 -3.91 -12.97
N TYR A 40 -2.13 -2.59 -13.05
CA TYR A 40 -2.54 -1.72 -11.93
C TYR A 40 -3.82 -2.16 -11.22
N CYS A 41 -4.68 -2.96 -11.86
CA CYS A 41 -5.88 -3.52 -11.24
C CYS A 41 -5.62 -4.77 -10.39
N CYS A 42 -4.42 -5.34 -10.45
CA CYS A 42 -4.10 -6.64 -9.88
C CYS A 42 -2.88 -6.56 -8.95
N LYS A 43 -3.13 -6.36 -7.65
CA LYS A 43 -2.31 -6.73 -6.46
C LYS A 43 -1.61 -5.56 -5.74
N ASN A 44 -1.95 -5.48 -4.44
CA ASN A 44 -2.05 -4.25 -3.65
C ASN A 44 -1.10 -4.23 -2.44
N SER A 45 0.13 -4.72 -2.60
CA SER A 45 1.14 -4.54 -1.54
C SER A 45 1.51 -3.06 -1.47
N GLN A 46 0.89 -2.35 -0.53
CA GLN A 46 1.11 -0.93 -0.31
C GLN A 46 2.03 -0.75 0.89
N HIS A 47 3.10 0.02 0.73
CA HIS A 47 3.95 0.40 1.84
C HIS A 47 3.58 1.82 2.25
N VAL A 48 3.09 2.00 3.47
CA VAL A 48 2.72 3.31 3.97
C VAL A 48 3.75 3.72 5.01
N LYS A 49 4.48 4.80 4.74
CA LYS A 49 5.32 5.44 5.75
C LYS A 49 4.50 6.54 6.42
N ILE A 50 4.36 6.40 7.73
CA ILE A 50 3.51 7.21 8.57
C ILE A 50 4.35 7.75 9.70
N TYR A 51 4.24 9.04 9.94
CA TYR A 51 4.94 9.69 11.01
C TYR A 51 4.00 10.54 11.86
N MET A 52 4.16 10.49 13.19
CA MET A 52 3.20 11.00 14.17
C MET A 52 3.68 12.24 14.95
N GLY A 53 4.65 12.99 14.43
CA GLY A 53 5.12 14.25 15.01
C GLY A 53 6.11 14.11 16.18
N ASN A 54 7.18 14.92 16.17
CA ASN A 54 8.14 15.07 17.28
C ASN A 54 8.80 16.46 17.22
N ARG A 55 9.65 16.77 18.22
CA ARG A 55 10.32 18.07 18.37
C ARG A 55 11.38 18.38 17.29
N GLU A 56 11.82 17.40 16.51
CA GLU A 56 12.84 17.59 15.47
C GLU A 56 12.24 18.22 14.19
N GLY A 57 10.91 18.30 14.08
CA GLY A 57 10.20 18.98 12.98
C GLY A 57 10.04 18.14 11.71
N LEU A 58 9.45 18.73 10.66
CA LEU A 58 9.09 18.04 9.42
C LEU A 58 10.27 17.98 8.42
N VAL A 59 10.36 16.86 7.69
CA VAL A 59 11.28 16.72 6.55
C VAL A 59 10.56 17.16 5.28
N LYS A 60 10.93 18.33 4.76
CA LYS A 60 10.32 18.93 3.56
C LYS A 60 11.05 18.60 2.25
N LYS A 61 12.27 18.10 2.33
CA LYS A 61 13.10 17.83 1.16
C LYS A 61 12.84 16.42 0.65
N TYR A 62 12.30 16.34 -0.57
CA TYR A 62 12.08 15.09 -1.27
C TYR A 62 13.12 14.87 -2.37
N ILE A 63 13.27 13.61 -2.79
CA ILE A 63 14.00 13.27 -4.02
C ILE A 63 13.19 13.77 -5.21
N ASP A 64 13.87 14.44 -6.15
CA ASP A 64 13.32 14.96 -7.40
C ASP A 64 14.09 14.40 -8.60
N PRO A 65 13.42 13.85 -9.63
CA PRO A 65 11.97 13.70 -9.76
C PRO A 65 11.37 12.68 -8.78
N GLN A 66 10.06 12.74 -8.56
CA GLN A 66 9.33 11.72 -7.80
C GLN A 66 9.54 10.34 -8.44
N LEU A 67 9.99 9.38 -7.63
CA LEU A 67 10.12 7.99 -8.08
C LEU A 67 8.74 7.39 -8.35
N SER A 68 8.61 6.57 -9.39
CA SER A 68 7.34 5.91 -9.75
C SER A 68 6.75 5.04 -8.65
N ILE A 69 7.59 4.54 -7.73
CA ILE A 69 7.14 3.77 -6.55
C ILE A 69 6.48 4.65 -5.49
N SER A 70 6.76 5.95 -5.44
CA SER A 70 6.13 6.89 -4.51
C SER A 70 4.83 7.38 -5.15
N LEU A 71 3.69 6.99 -4.59
CA LEU A 71 2.37 7.36 -5.13
C LEU A 71 1.88 8.69 -4.56
N PHE A 72 2.10 8.93 -3.27
CA PHE A 72 1.69 10.16 -2.58
C PHE A 72 2.73 10.52 -1.53
N ARG A 73 3.04 11.81 -1.38
CA ARG A 73 3.99 12.29 -0.37
C ARG A 73 3.64 13.71 0.08
N GLU A 74 3.64 13.94 1.39
CA GLU A 74 3.30 15.23 1.98
C GLU A 74 4.05 15.43 3.31
N ALA A 75 4.66 16.62 3.46
CA ALA A 75 5.38 17.00 4.67
C ALA A 75 4.45 17.77 5.61
N SER A 76 3.60 17.03 6.32
CA SER A 76 2.65 17.57 7.30
C SER A 76 2.55 16.66 8.52
N PHE A 77 2.12 17.23 9.64
CA PHE A 77 1.75 16.42 10.80
C PHE A 77 0.38 15.80 10.59
N GLY A 78 0.17 14.63 11.17
CA GLY A 78 -1.07 13.91 11.00
C GLY A 78 -1.07 12.57 11.69
N HIS A 79 -2.12 11.81 11.41
CA HIS A 79 -2.26 10.42 11.82
C HIS A 79 -2.98 9.65 10.73
N GLY A 80 -2.82 8.34 10.71
CA GLY A 80 -3.53 7.52 9.75
C GLY A 80 -4.43 6.50 10.43
N GLN A 81 -5.49 6.14 9.72
CA GLN A 81 -6.53 5.23 10.18
C GLN A 81 -6.65 4.09 9.18
N LEU A 82 -6.62 2.86 9.69
CA LEU A 82 -6.92 1.66 8.93
C LEU A 82 -8.27 1.12 9.40
N GLN A 83 -9.26 1.13 8.51
CA GLN A 83 -10.60 0.58 8.76
C GLN A 83 -10.75 -0.74 8.00
N VAL A 84 -10.73 -1.87 8.71
CA VAL A 84 -10.97 -3.19 8.11
C VAL A 84 -12.47 -3.36 7.90
N SER A 85 -12.90 -3.45 6.65
CA SER A 85 -14.30 -3.60 6.27
C SER A 85 -14.73 -5.07 6.25
N ASN A 86 -13.88 -5.93 5.69
CA ASN A 86 -14.07 -7.38 5.63
C ASN A 86 -12.73 -8.08 5.35
N ASP A 87 -12.76 -9.41 5.19
CA ASP A 87 -11.59 -10.26 4.95
C ASP A 87 -10.78 -9.90 3.69
N THR A 88 -11.32 -9.07 2.82
CA THR A 88 -10.70 -8.71 1.54
C THR A 88 -10.44 -7.21 1.37
N HIS A 89 -11.06 -6.34 2.18
CA HIS A 89 -10.98 -4.88 2.00
C HIS A 89 -10.71 -4.16 3.32
N ALA A 90 -9.70 -3.30 3.31
CA ALA A 90 -9.46 -2.31 4.35
C ALA A 90 -9.27 -0.93 3.72
N LEU A 91 -9.84 0.11 4.33
CA LEU A 91 -9.64 1.49 3.92
C LEU A 91 -8.50 2.09 4.73
N TRP A 92 -7.45 2.55 4.05
CA TRP A 92 -6.42 3.39 4.63
C TRP A 92 -6.78 4.86 4.40
N SER A 93 -6.67 5.69 5.43
CA SER A 93 -6.87 7.14 5.32
C SER A 93 -5.82 7.88 6.15
N TRP A 94 -5.28 8.96 5.60
CA TRP A 94 -4.33 9.85 6.27
C TRP A 94 -4.98 11.21 6.53
N TYR A 95 -4.99 11.59 7.80
CA TYR A 95 -5.57 12.80 8.33
C TYR A 95 -4.48 13.80 8.67
N ARG A 96 -4.58 15.00 8.12
CA ARG A 96 -3.64 16.10 8.39
C ARG A 96 -4.10 16.88 9.63
N ASN A 97 -3.14 17.29 10.46
CA ASN A 97 -3.36 18.06 11.68
C ASN A 97 -3.06 19.57 11.53
N ASP A 98 -2.63 20.01 10.35
CA ASP A 98 -2.26 21.41 10.09
C ASP A 98 -3.48 22.33 9.93
N ASP A 99 -4.68 21.75 9.80
CA ASP A 99 -5.95 22.45 9.60
C ASP A 99 -6.79 22.42 10.91
N ASP A 100 -7.63 23.43 11.14
CA ASP A 100 -8.54 23.50 12.32
C ASP A 100 -9.68 22.47 12.27
N GLU A 101 -9.81 21.76 11.15
CA GLU A 101 -10.86 20.78 10.85
C GLU A 101 -10.24 19.43 10.51
N VAL A 102 -11.02 18.36 10.66
CA VAL A 102 -10.58 16.99 10.31
C VAL A 102 -10.50 16.85 8.79
N VAL A 103 -9.30 16.94 8.23
CA VAL A 103 -9.07 16.84 6.77
C VAL A 103 -8.38 15.52 6.42
N VAL A 104 -9.04 14.71 5.58
CA VAL A 104 -8.43 13.53 4.94
C VAL A 104 -7.75 13.97 3.65
N VAL A 105 -6.42 13.90 3.60
CA VAL A 105 -5.64 14.32 2.43
C VAL A 105 -5.27 13.17 1.49
N ASP A 106 -5.27 11.93 2.01
CA ASP A 106 -5.05 10.73 1.20
C ASP A 106 -5.92 9.58 1.72
N SER A 107 -6.51 8.81 0.81
CA SER A 107 -7.37 7.67 1.14
C SER A 107 -7.32 6.63 0.03
N VAL A 108 -7.18 5.35 0.41
CA VAL A 108 -7.03 4.25 -0.55
C VAL A 108 -7.54 2.94 0.02
N TRP A 109 -8.18 2.15 -0.83
CA TRP A 109 -8.53 0.77 -0.51
C TRP A 109 -7.31 -0.13 -0.62
N ILE A 110 -7.03 -0.86 0.45
CA ILE A 110 -6.12 -2.00 0.47
C ILE A 110 -6.98 -3.25 0.27
N ILE A 111 -6.77 -3.94 -0.84
CA ILE A 111 -7.48 -5.18 -1.16
C ILE A 111 -6.51 -6.34 -0.96
N SER A 112 -6.90 -7.31 -0.13
CA SER A 112 -6.02 -8.41 0.28
C SER A 112 -5.46 -9.18 -0.91
N LEU A 113 -4.18 -9.52 -0.86
CA LEU A 113 -3.52 -10.34 -1.88
C LEU A 113 -4.17 -11.73 -2.00
N LEU A 114 -4.73 -12.25 -0.90
CA LEU A 114 -5.41 -13.54 -0.88
C LEU A 114 -6.73 -13.53 -1.67
N SER A 115 -7.41 -12.38 -1.77
CA SER A 115 -8.64 -12.30 -2.56
C SER A 115 -8.36 -12.44 -4.06
N ASN A 116 -7.23 -11.91 -4.53
CA ASN A 116 -6.80 -12.04 -5.93
C ASN A 116 -6.30 -13.45 -6.27
N LEU A 117 -5.74 -14.17 -5.30
CA LEU A 117 -5.36 -15.59 -5.50
C LEU A 117 -6.59 -16.50 -5.58
N ALA A 118 -7.67 -16.16 -4.88
CA ALA A 118 -8.93 -16.89 -4.94
C ALA A 118 -9.66 -16.69 -6.28
N SER A 119 -9.59 -15.49 -6.87
CA SER A 119 -10.13 -15.22 -8.20
C SER A 119 -9.34 -15.92 -9.31
N GLU A 120 -8.01 -15.90 -9.27
CA GLU A 120 -7.15 -16.60 -10.24
C GLU A 120 -7.38 -18.13 -10.20
N LYS A 121 -7.54 -18.73 -9.02
CA LYS A 121 -7.89 -20.17 -8.90
C LYS A 121 -9.27 -20.50 -9.44
N LYS A 122 -10.26 -19.61 -9.27
CA LYS A 122 -11.61 -19.79 -9.82
C LYS A 122 -11.62 -19.69 -11.34
N GLU A 123 -10.85 -18.78 -11.93
CA GLU A 123 -10.73 -18.67 -13.39
C GLU A 123 -10.01 -19.87 -13.99
N LEU A 124 -8.93 -20.35 -13.38
CA LEU A 124 -8.25 -21.57 -13.83
C LEU A 124 -9.12 -22.82 -13.74
N ASN A 125 -9.99 -22.91 -12.73
CA ASN A 125 -10.95 -24.01 -12.62
C ASN A 125 -12.09 -23.88 -13.63
N LYS A 126 -12.56 -22.65 -13.92
CA LYS A 126 -13.51 -22.40 -15.02
C LYS A 126 -12.95 -22.76 -16.40
N GLU A 127 -11.69 -22.46 -16.67
CA GLU A 127 -11.03 -22.85 -17.93
C GLU A 127 -10.86 -24.37 -18.04
N LYS A 128 -10.57 -25.05 -16.92
CA LYS A 128 -10.54 -26.52 -16.88
C LYS A 128 -11.91 -27.16 -17.08
N ASP A 129 -12.99 -26.52 -16.59
CA ASP A 129 -14.37 -26.96 -16.81
C ASP A 129 -14.84 -26.72 -18.27
N ILE A 130 -14.24 -25.75 -18.98
CA ILE A 130 -14.51 -25.48 -20.41
C ILE A 130 -13.71 -26.43 -21.34
N LEU A 131 -12.60 -27.01 -20.86
CA LEU A 131 -11.75 -27.93 -21.62
C LEU A 131 -12.12 -29.42 -21.48
N LEU A 132 -13.27 -29.74 -20.86
CA LEU A 132 -13.77 -31.10 -20.69
C LEU A 132 -15.09 -31.33 -21.46
N PHE A 133 -15.12 -30.90 -22.72
CA PHE A 133 -16.10 -31.34 -23.71
C PHE A 133 -15.45 -31.39 -25.11
N VAL A 134 -14.54 -32.34 -25.33
CA VAL A 134 -14.40 -33.15 -26.57
C VAL A 134 -13.75 -34.47 -26.16
#